data_AF-A0AAV8XKH1-F1
#
_entry.id   AF-A0AAV8XKH1-F1
#
_cell.length_a   1.000
_cell.length_b   1.000
_cell.length_c   1.000
_cell.angle_alpha   90.00
_cell.angle_beta   90.00
_cell.angle_gamma   90.00
#
_symmetry.space_group_name_H-M   'P 1'
#
loop_
_entity.id
_entity.type
_entity.pdbx_description
1 polymer ?
#
loop_
_entity_poly.entity_id
_entity_poly.type
_entity_poly.pdbx_seq_one_letter_code
_entity_poly.pdbx_strand_id
1 'polypeptide(L)'
;MALRERVRRRRPDLWKTKSWTIHQDNTPAHSALSVKAFFFAKYGITLLEHPSYSRYLAPVKSALKGTRFESVEAVKAKATEVLNQLTKADFQHCFQ
;
A
#
# COMPACT_ATOMS: atom_id res chain seq x y z
N MET A 1 -0.79 -14.64 4.41
CA MET A 1 -2.16 -14.14 4.75
C MET A 1 -2.63 -13.21 3.63
N ALA A 2 -3.75 -13.53 2.99
CA ALA A 2 -4.30 -12.73 1.88
C ALA A 2 -4.71 -11.32 2.34
N LEU A 3 -4.52 -10.30 1.48
CA LEU A 3 -4.85 -8.89 1.73
C LEU A 3 -6.27 -8.72 2.31
N ARG A 4 -7.23 -9.46 1.75
CA ARG A 4 -8.65 -9.44 2.12
C ARG A 4 -8.88 -9.78 3.60
N GLU A 5 -8.25 -10.84 4.11
CA GLU A 5 -8.37 -11.22 5.52
C GLU A 5 -7.70 -10.21 6.46
N ARG A 6 -6.61 -9.58 6.01
CA ARG A 6 -5.99 -8.49 6.78
C ARG A 6 -6.91 -7.29 6.91
N VAL A 7 -7.59 -6.88 5.82
CA VAL A 7 -8.58 -5.79 5.85
C VAL A 7 -9.72 -6.13 6.79
N ARG A 8 -10.30 -7.34 6.68
CA ARG A 8 -11.37 -7.80 7.59
C ARG A 8 -10.98 -7.70 9.06
N ARG A 9 -9.76 -8.12 9.41
CA ARG A 9 -9.27 -8.12 10.80
C ARG A 9 -8.89 -6.73 11.30
N ARG A 10 -8.24 -5.91 10.47
CA ARG A 10 -7.69 -4.61 10.88
C ARG A 10 -8.69 -3.46 10.74
N ARG A 11 -9.68 -3.58 9.85
CA ARG A 11 -10.68 -2.55 9.52
C ARG A 11 -12.07 -3.19 9.36
N PRO A 12 -12.64 -3.76 10.44
CA PRO A 12 -13.90 -4.50 10.37
C PRO A 12 -15.09 -3.62 9.92
N ASP A 13 -15.07 -2.32 10.19
CA ASP A 13 -16.17 -1.42 9.82
C ASP A 13 -16.23 -1.23 8.29
N LEU A 14 -15.09 -0.90 7.67
CA LEU A 14 -14.96 -0.80 6.22
C LEU A 14 -15.29 -2.11 5.51
N TRP A 15 -14.97 -3.24 6.16
CA TRP A 15 -15.30 -4.55 5.65
C TRP A 15 -16.81 -4.79 5.59
N LYS A 16 -17.53 -4.50 6.68
CA LYS A 16 -18.99 -4.69 6.78
C LYS A 16 -19.73 -3.84 5.74
N THR A 17 -19.31 -2.60 5.56
CA THR A 17 -19.93 -1.64 4.62
C THR A 17 -19.47 -1.83 3.18
N LYS A 18 -18.44 -2.67 2.94
CA LYS A 18 -17.74 -2.79 1.65
C LYS A 18 -17.25 -1.44 1.08
N SER A 19 -17.05 -0.44 1.94
CA SER A 19 -16.75 0.93 1.52
C SER A 19 -15.24 1.20 1.44
N TRP A 20 -14.49 0.25 0.89
CA TRP A 20 -13.03 0.37 0.72
C TRP A 20 -12.63 0.04 -0.71
N THR A 21 -11.64 0.77 -1.19
CA THR A 21 -11.08 0.62 -2.53
C THR A 21 -9.61 0.28 -2.43
N ILE A 22 -9.07 -0.33 -3.48
CA ILE A 22 -7.62 -0.55 -3.60
C ILE A 22 -7.07 0.56 -4.48
N HIS A 23 -6.00 1.19 -4.01
CA HIS A 23 -5.25 2.18 -4.76
C HIS A 23 -3.85 1.59 -5.04
N GLN A 24 -3.51 1.38 -6.31
CA GLN A 24 -2.25 0.77 -6.77
C GLN A 24 -1.61 1.59 -7.89
N ASP A 25 -0.29 1.46 -8.09
CA ASP A 25 0.37 2.05 -9.24
C ASP A 25 -0.06 1.39 -10.56
N ASN A 26 0.15 2.08 -11.68
CA ASN A 26 -0.23 1.60 -13.01
C ASN A 26 0.85 0.71 -13.66
N THR A 27 1.57 -0.09 -12.86
CA THR A 27 2.56 -1.01 -13.43
C THR A 27 1.87 -2.12 -14.25
N PRO A 28 2.51 -2.66 -15.30
CA PRO A 28 1.89 -3.67 -16.17
C PRO A 28 1.35 -4.90 -15.43
N ALA A 29 2.03 -5.30 -14.35
CA ALA A 29 1.59 -6.41 -13.51
C ALA A 29 0.29 -6.11 -12.76
N HIS A 30 0.06 -4.86 -12.32
CA HIS A 30 -1.12 -4.45 -11.59
C HIS A 30 -2.28 -4.04 -12.52
N SER A 31 -1.98 -3.58 -13.73
CA SER A 31 -2.99 -3.20 -14.73
C SER A 31 -3.49 -4.39 -15.57
N ALA A 32 -2.87 -5.56 -15.45
CA ALA A 32 -3.27 -6.78 -16.13
C ALA A 32 -4.76 -7.12 -15.91
N LEU A 33 -5.43 -7.56 -16.97
CA LEU A 33 -6.86 -7.87 -16.95
C LEU A 33 -7.19 -8.95 -15.90
N SER A 34 -6.32 -9.95 -15.73
CA SER A 34 -6.48 -11.01 -14.73
C SER A 34 -6.52 -10.47 -13.30
N VAL A 35 -5.69 -9.47 -12.99
CA VAL A 35 -5.64 -8.81 -11.68
C VAL A 35 -6.89 -7.96 -11.47
N LYS A 36 -7.28 -7.15 -12.45
CA LYS A 36 -8.53 -6.36 -12.40
C LYS A 36 -9.74 -7.28 -12.22
N ALA A 37 -9.88 -8.31 -13.06
CA ALA A 37 -10.98 -9.27 -12.99
C ALA A 37 -11.02 -10.00 -11.63
N PHE A 38 -9.87 -10.36 -11.05
CA PHE A 38 -9.83 -10.97 -9.72
C PHE A 38 -10.39 -10.05 -8.64
N PHE A 39 -10.09 -8.75 -8.65
CA PHE A 39 -10.64 -7.82 -7.64
C PHE A 39 -12.10 -7.46 -7.89
N PHE A 40 -12.44 -7.11 -9.14
CA PHE A 40 -13.79 -6.68 -9.51
C PHE A 40 -14.78 -7.85 -9.53
N ALA A 41 -14.52 -8.90 -10.30
CA ALA A 41 -15.49 -9.98 -10.51
C ALA A 41 -15.60 -10.93 -9.32
N LYS A 42 -14.48 -11.26 -8.65
CA LYS A 42 -14.50 -12.24 -7.56
C LYS A 42 -14.88 -11.64 -6.20
N TYR A 43 -14.51 -10.38 -5.94
CA TYR A 43 -14.69 -9.78 -4.62
C TYR A 43 -15.49 -8.48 -4.61
N GLY A 44 -15.83 -7.91 -5.78
CA GLY A 44 -16.54 -6.65 -5.87
C GLY A 44 -15.76 -5.47 -5.28
N ILE A 45 -14.42 -5.52 -5.34
CA ILE A 45 -13.55 -4.46 -4.83
C ILE A 45 -13.22 -3.50 -5.97
N THR A 46 -13.50 -2.22 -5.78
CA THR A 46 -13.14 -1.19 -6.76
C THR A 46 -11.65 -0.87 -6.70
N LEU A 47 -10.99 -0.95 -7.86
CA LEU A 47 -9.63 -0.44 -8.05
C LEU A 47 -9.72 1.04 -8.47
N LEU A 48 -9.12 1.92 -7.67
CA LEU A 48 -9.02 3.34 -8.00
C LEU A 48 -7.87 3.53 -8.99
N GLU A 49 -8.16 4.15 -10.14
CA GLU A 49 -7.15 4.45 -11.16
C GLU A 49 -6.15 5.48 -10.65
N HIS A 50 -4.88 5.28 -10.99
CA HIS A 50 -3.78 6.11 -10.50
C HIS A 50 -3.15 6.93 -11.63
N PRO A 51 -3.03 8.26 -11.50
CA PRO A 51 -2.22 9.05 -12.41
C PRO A 51 -0.77 8.58 -12.37
N SER A 52 -0.10 8.57 -13.53
CA SER A 52 1.31 8.21 -13.62
C SER A 52 2.14 9.11 -12.68
N TYR A 53 2.94 8.50 -11.78
CA TYR A 53 3.93 9.15 -10.90
C TYR A 53 3.50 9.76 -9.54
N SER A 54 2.65 9.12 -8.72
CA SER A 54 2.64 9.44 -7.27
C SER A 54 3.62 8.59 -6.46
N ARG A 55 4.21 9.19 -5.41
CA ARG A 55 5.28 8.60 -4.60
C ARG A 55 4.80 8.23 -3.19
N TYR A 56 4.21 7.04 -3.05
CA TYR A 56 3.69 6.52 -1.77
C TYR A 56 4.75 6.20 -0.69
N LEU A 57 6.04 6.18 -1.05
CA LEU A 57 7.12 5.72 -0.15
C LEU A 57 8.21 6.78 0.04
N ALA A 58 7.90 8.07 -0.14
CA ALA A 58 8.90 9.13 -0.02
C ALA A 58 9.63 9.15 1.33
N PRO A 59 8.96 9.03 2.50
CA PRO A 59 9.62 9.10 3.80
C PRO A 59 10.56 7.91 4.04
N VAL A 60 10.09 6.69 3.77
CA VAL A 60 10.91 5.47 3.93
C VAL A 60 12.10 5.50 2.98
N LYS A 61 11.90 5.84 1.71
CA LYS A 61 13.00 5.94 0.74
C LYS A 61 14.02 6.99 1.16
N SER A 62 13.57 8.14 1.68
CA SER A 62 14.46 9.20 2.17
C SER A 62 15.28 8.74 3.37
N ALA A 63 14.65 8.06 4.33
CA ALA A 63 15.29 7.57 5.55
C ALA A 63 16.30 6.44 5.31
N LEU A 64 16.15 5.68 4.23
CA LEU A 64 17.10 4.63 3.85
C LEU A 64 18.23 5.15 2.94
N LYS A 65 18.05 6.31 2.31
CA LYS A 65 18.99 6.84 1.31
C LYS A 65 20.33 7.19 1.97
N GLY A 66 21.44 6.86 1.31
CA GLY A 66 22.79 7.20 1.76
C GLY A 66 23.30 6.36 2.94
N THR A 67 22.49 5.43 3.45
CA THR A 67 22.91 4.52 4.52
C THR A 67 23.29 3.17 3.93
N ARG A 68 24.48 2.66 4.27
CA ARG A 68 24.89 1.29 3.96
C ARG A 68 24.37 0.36 5.04
N PHE A 69 23.72 -0.73 4.64
CA PHE A 69 23.23 -1.76 5.54
C PHE A 69 23.98 -3.05 5.28
N GLU A 70 24.37 -3.74 6.36
CA GLU A 70 25.12 -5.00 6.28
C GLU A 70 24.23 -6.21 5.95
N SER A 71 22.90 -6.07 6.05
CA SER A 71 21.96 -7.15 5.74
C SER A 71 20.59 -6.65 5.31
N VAL A 72 19.82 -7.55 4.70
CA VAL A 72 18.42 -7.30 4.33
C VAL A 72 17.55 -7.13 5.58
N GLU A 73 17.90 -7.81 6.66
CA GLU A 73 17.23 -7.73 7.97
C GLU A 73 17.38 -6.33 8.55
N ALA A 74 18.57 -5.73 8.43
CA ALA A 74 18.82 -4.35 8.86
C ALA A 74 17.99 -3.34 8.05
N VAL A 75 17.86 -3.55 6.73
CA VAL A 75 16.97 -2.73 5.88
C VAL A 75 15.51 -2.86 6.33
N LYS A 76 15.03 -4.09 6.54
CA LYS A 76 13.65 -4.35 7.01
C LYS A 76 13.39 -3.73 8.38
N ALA A 77 14.34 -3.84 9.31
CA ALA A 77 14.24 -3.25 10.63
C ALA A 77 14.14 -1.71 10.54
N LYS A 78 15.02 -1.07 9.77
CA LYS A 78 14.99 0.40 9.61
C LYS A 78 13.72 0.87 8.90
N ALA A 79 13.28 0.16 7.86
CA ALA A 79 12.03 0.47 7.18
C ALA A 79 10.83 0.33 8.13
N THR A 80 10.80 -0.70 8.98
CA THR A 80 9.74 -0.91 9.98
C THR A 80 9.74 0.18 11.04
N GLU A 81 10.91 0.57 11.53
CA GLU A 81 11.07 1.68 12.47
C GLU A 81 10.46 2.98 11.91
N VAL A 82 10.82 3.33 10.67
CA VAL A 82 10.28 4.54 10.01
C VAL A 82 8.77 4.42 9.82
N LEU A 83 8.27 3.26 9.36
CA LEU A 83 6.84 3.04 9.17
C LEU A 83 6.03 3.18 10.48
N ASN A 84 6.61 2.77 11.62
CA ASN A 84 5.96 2.90 12.93
C ASN A 84 5.95 4.33 13.45
N GLN A 85 6.85 5.20 12.96
CA GLN A 85 6.91 6.62 13.33
C GLN A 85 5.99 7.50 12.48
N LEU A 86 5.49 6.99 11.34
CA LEU A 86 4.59 7.76 10.46
C LEU A 86 3.27 8.07 11.15
N THR A 87 2.89 9.34 11.09
CA THR A 87 1.61 9.85 11.57
C THR A 87 0.53 9.77 10.49
N LYS A 88 -0.73 9.94 10.89
CA LYS A 88 -1.84 10.07 9.93
C LYS A 88 -1.62 11.23 8.95
N ALA A 89 -1.05 12.34 9.40
CA ALA A 89 -0.77 13.50 8.56
C ALA A 89 0.24 13.18 7.47
N ASP A 90 1.30 12.42 7.80
CA ASP A 90 2.30 11.97 6.82
C ASP A 90 1.67 11.12 5.71
N PHE A 91 0.72 10.25 6.06
CA PHE A 91 -0.03 9.49 5.08
C PHE A 91 -0.97 10.36 4.25
N GLN A 92 -1.66 11.33 4.87
CA GLN A 92 -2.59 12.21 4.16
C GLN A 92 -1.88 13.11 3.14
N HIS A 93 -0.67 13.58 3.46
CA HIS A 93 0.14 14.37 2.53
C HIS A 93 0.47 13.64 1.24
N CYS A 94 0.52 12.30 1.24
CA CYS A 94 0.71 11.51 0.01
C CYS A 94 -0.50 11.51 -0.94
N PHE A 95 -1.66 12.01 -0.50
CA PHE A 95 -2.92 12.04 -1.26
C PHE A 95 -3.46 13.46 -1.46
N GLN A 96 -2.67 14.49 -1.12
CA GLN A 96 -2.93 15.90 -1.48
C GLN A 96 -2.37 16.19 -2.87
#